data_AF-A0A949WAZ5-F1
#
_entry.id   AF-A0A949WAZ5-F1
#
_cell.length_a   1.000
_cell.length_b   1.000
_cell.length_c   1.000
_cell.angle_alpha   90.00
_cell.angle_beta   90.00
_cell.angle_gamma   90.00
#
_symmetry.space_group_name_H-M   'P 1'
#
loop_
_entity.id
_entity.type
_entity.pdbx_description
1 polymer ?
#
loop_
_entity_poly.entity_id
_entity_poly.type
_entity_poly.pdbx_seq_one_letter_code
_entity_poly.pdbx_strand_id
1 'polypeptide(L)'
;MPTAIPCDTANALGVTAEQCKSRSLFASRFADPTSKEDSRKVWFQSLIGKESITRTPWHLPAATLLHAQLKSRLMVNMAGGVMENAGLNLDRYGLPLIPGSAVKGCARRAALAALREWCETGVKPDDEGNLFKGLCARFTTPAEMLTAIARTFGWVETDWSEDKNKNGTWQSDLAWACAGTPATDPSSADSSAPTGQPISAQGSALGKSAPQGSSPVGAAQRIKAIFGEARAQLGALKHFAGSIAFLDARPNRDPGLVLDVVTPHHTIYYSPEPDKRAQPDKWAKWNAHRTAPDIEEPVPVFFPAVKEQGENDHFTFPLVQLRRADQSLLTFAQEALRAGLEVFGIGAKTNAGYGWFDASEDLNTRIAERQKEAFERKRELERQAAEKAQLDAEAKARAETKAALAAALEGLTPEQQEDKKLELLSNPQFDAKVRAFCKEPKKGGPTDAEKQAIVRALRGPRLDYWQTFKTKATKGDLATVDQAIRQLSKTLNLGKMP
;
A
#
# COMPACT_ATOMS: atom_id res chain seq x y z
N MET A 1 -10.91 -28.94 25.37
CA MET A 1 -12.33 -28.68 25.05
C MET A 1 -12.31 -27.68 23.91
N PRO A 2 -12.85 -28.00 22.73
CA PRO A 2 -13.03 -26.99 21.69
C PRO A 2 -13.75 -25.82 22.32
N THR A 3 -13.30 -24.60 22.03
CA THR A 3 -13.89 -23.38 22.56
C THR A 3 -15.38 -23.44 22.29
N ALA A 4 -16.20 -23.61 23.33
CA ALA A 4 -17.63 -23.82 23.15
C ALA A 4 -18.19 -22.56 22.48
N ILE A 5 -18.51 -22.67 21.20
CA ILE A 5 -19.08 -21.57 20.44
C ILE A 5 -20.46 -21.28 21.06
N PRO A 6 -20.73 -20.03 21.48
CA PRO A 6 -22.05 -19.66 21.98
C PRO A 6 -23.17 -20.07 21.01
N CYS A 7 -24.33 -20.49 21.51
CA CYS A 7 -25.39 -21.08 20.67
C CYS A 7 -25.87 -20.14 19.56
N ASP A 8 -25.97 -18.85 19.85
CA ASP A 8 -26.28 -17.79 18.89
C ASP A 8 -25.23 -17.69 17.78
N THR A 9 -23.95 -17.78 18.13
CA THR A 9 -22.83 -17.77 17.18
C THR A 9 -22.78 -19.05 16.36
N ALA A 10 -23.04 -20.21 16.97
CA ALA A 10 -23.11 -21.49 16.27
C ALA A 10 -24.29 -21.54 15.28
N ASN A 11 -25.42 -20.93 15.61
CA ASN A 11 -26.55 -20.78 14.69
C ASN A 11 -26.21 -19.89 13.49
N ALA A 12 -25.38 -18.86 13.69
CA ALA A 12 -25.01 -17.92 12.63
C ALA A 12 -23.82 -18.37 11.77
N LEU A 13 -22.84 -19.05 12.36
CA LEU A 13 -21.57 -19.39 11.71
C LEU A 13 -21.36 -20.89 11.52
N GLY A 14 -22.24 -21.73 12.09
CA GLY A 14 -22.05 -23.17 12.19
C GLY A 14 -21.29 -23.58 13.46
N VAL A 15 -21.40 -24.86 13.82
CA VAL A 15 -20.85 -25.41 15.08
C VAL A 15 -19.32 -25.36 15.11
N THR A 16 -18.68 -25.32 13.94
CA THR A 16 -17.23 -25.19 13.78
C THR A 16 -16.82 -23.87 13.12
N ALA A 17 -17.73 -22.90 13.07
CA ALA A 17 -17.57 -21.65 12.33
C ALA A 17 -17.31 -21.86 10.82
N GLU A 18 -17.82 -22.95 10.24
CA GLU A 18 -17.67 -23.30 8.83
C GLU A 18 -18.22 -22.22 7.88
N GLN A 19 -19.28 -21.52 8.28
CA GLN A 19 -19.89 -20.43 7.52
C GLN A 19 -19.20 -19.06 7.75
N CYS A 20 -18.21 -19.00 8.64
CA CYS A 20 -17.40 -17.79 8.82
C CYS A 20 -16.61 -17.48 7.55
N LYS A 21 -16.92 -16.36 6.88
CA LYS A 21 -16.22 -15.91 5.68
C LYS A 21 -14.95 -15.11 5.96
N SER A 22 -14.84 -14.50 7.15
CA SER A 22 -13.70 -13.68 7.52
C SER A 22 -12.52 -14.56 7.95
N ARG A 23 -11.46 -14.59 7.14
CA ARG A 23 -10.21 -15.31 7.44
C ARG A 23 -9.59 -14.88 8.78
N SER A 24 -9.58 -13.57 9.08
CA SER A 24 -8.98 -13.02 10.30
C SER A 24 -9.80 -13.36 11.57
N LEU A 25 -11.13 -13.28 11.48
CA LEU A 25 -12.02 -13.68 12.58
C LEU A 25 -11.90 -15.19 12.87
N PHE A 26 -11.90 -16.01 11.80
CA PHE A 26 -11.71 -17.45 11.91
C PHE A 26 -10.38 -17.79 12.59
N ALA A 27 -9.27 -17.19 12.14
CA ALA A 27 -7.95 -17.44 12.69
C ALA A 27 -7.80 -17.06 14.18
N SER A 28 -8.47 -16.00 14.62
CA SER A 28 -8.26 -15.42 15.96
C SER A 28 -9.26 -15.87 17.01
N ARG A 29 -10.53 -16.10 16.64
CA ARG A 29 -11.61 -16.41 17.58
C ARG A 29 -12.09 -17.85 17.54
N PHE A 30 -11.90 -18.53 16.41
CA PHE A 30 -12.37 -19.90 16.19
C PHE A 30 -11.21 -20.89 16.00
N ALA A 31 -10.03 -20.55 16.54
CA ALA A 31 -8.91 -21.47 16.65
C ALA A 31 -9.16 -22.51 17.75
N ASP A 32 -8.77 -23.75 17.48
CA ASP A 32 -8.78 -24.83 18.46
C ASP A 32 -7.34 -25.15 18.90
N PRO A 33 -6.86 -24.57 20.02
CA PRO A 33 -5.51 -24.81 20.51
C PRO A 33 -5.30 -26.26 20.98
N THR A 34 -6.37 -27.04 21.17
CA THR A 34 -6.28 -28.44 21.56
C THR A 34 -6.10 -29.39 20.39
N SER A 35 -6.28 -28.89 19.15
CA SER A 35 -6.08 -29.67 17.93
C SER A 35 -4.63 -30.08 17.73
N LYS A 36 -4.43 -31.35 17.40
CA LYS A 36 -3.13 -31.98 17.15
C LYS A 36 -3.16 -32.76 15.83
N GLU A 37 -1.97 -32.97 15.25
CA GLU A 37 -1.77 -33.85 14.10
C GLU A 37 -2.76 -33.57 12.96
N ASP A 38 -3.57 -34.56 12.56
CA ASP A 38 -4.50 -34.44 11.44
C ASP A 38 -5.64 -33.44 11.68
N SER A 39 -6.16 -33.36 12.92
CA SER A 39 -7.22 -32.38 13.23
C SER A 39 -6.74 -30.94 13.05
N ARG A 40 -5.48 -30.69 13.41
CA ARG A 40 -4.81 -29.40 13.23
C ARG A 40 -4.59 -29.09 11.75
N LYS A 41 -4.20 -30.09 10.95
CA LYS A 41 -4.06 -29.97 9.49
C LYS A 41 -5.38 -29.55 8.84
N VAL A 42 -6.49 -30.23 9.17
CA VAL A 42 -7.84 -29.92 8.65
C VAL A 42 -8.27 -28.50 9.02
N TRP A 43 -7.95 -28.05 10.24
CA TRP A 43 -8.25 -26.69 10.67
C TRP A 43 -7.48 -25.64 9.82
N PHE A 44 -6.18 -25.84 9.58
CA PHE A 44 -5.42 -24.93 8.72
C PHE A 44 -5.87 -24.95 7.27
N GLN A 45 -6.25 -26.10 6.73
CA GLN A 45 -6.85 -26.18 5.39
C GLN A 45 -8.13 -25.35 5.30
N SER A 46 -8.95 -25.39 6.35
CA SER A 46 -10.16 -24.56 6.45
C SER A 46 -9.83 -23.07 6.50
N LEU A 47 -8.80 -22.67 7.26
CA LEU A 47 -8.31 -21.28 7.32
C LEU A 47 -7.81 -20.80 5.95
N ILE A 48 -7.02 -21.61 5.26
CA ILE A 48 -6.45 -21.29 3.95
C ILE A 48 -7.55 -21.10 2.91
N GLY A 49 -8.61 -21.90 2.97
CA GLY A 49 -9.77 -21.79 2.09
C GLY A 49 -10.66 -20.56 2.34
N LYS A 50 -10.47 -19.81 3.43
CA LYS A 50 -11.23 -18.57 3.67
C LYS A 50 -10.71 -17.43 2.79
N GLU A 51 -11.62 -16.68 2.20
CA GLU A 51 -11.29 -15.51 1.39
C GLU A 51 -10.76 -14.34 2.22
N SER A 52 -9.98 -13.48 1.59
CA SER A 52 -9.64 -12.16 2.12
C SER A 52 -10.27 -11.05 1.28
N ILE A 53 -10.40 -9.87 1.86
CA ILE A 53 -10.93 -8.70 1.17
C ILE A 53 -9.76 -7.79 0.82
N THR A 54 -9.46 -7.66 -0.47
CA THR A 54 -8.46 -6.68 -0.94
C THR A 54 -9.10 -5.30 -1.00
N ARG A 55 -8.63 -4.36 -0.16
CA ARG A 55 -9.00 -2.94 -0.27
C ARG A 55 -7.92 -2.15 -1.01
N THR A 56 -8.29 -0.99 -1.52
CA THR A 56 -7.38 -0.05 -2.19
C THR A 56 -6.11 0.18 -1.36
N PRO A 57 -4.94 0.31 -2.02
CA PRO A 57 -3.68 0.61 -1.35
C PRO A 57 -3.80 1.84 -0.44
N TRP A 58 -2.95 1.90 0.59
CA TRP A 58 -2.82 3.09 1.41
C TRP A 58 -2.48 4.29 0.53
N HIS A 59 -3.37 5.28 0.46
CA HIS A 59 -2.99 6.58 -0.09
C HIS A 59 -2.31 7.36 1.03
N LEU A 60 -0.98 7.36 1.03
CA LEU A 60 -0.15 8.11 1.97
C LEU A 60 0.65 9.15 1.18
N PRO A 61 0.12 10.36 0.97
CA PRO A 61 0.72 11.37 0.08
C PRO A 61 2.15 11.76 0.47
N ALA A 62 2.53 11.60 1.73
CA ALA A 62 3.84 11.98 2.27
C ALA A 62 4.77 10.77 2.56
N ALA A 63 4.41 9.57 2.10
CA ALA A 63 5.22 8.37 2.31
C ALA A 63 6.10 8.07 1.08
N THR A 64 7.36 7.74 1.32
CA THR A 64 8.19 7.06 0.32
C THR A 64 7.86 5.58 0.36
N LEU A 65 7.57 5.01 -0.80
CA LEU A 65 7.19 3.60 -0.93
C LEU A 65 8.39 2.80 -1.43
N LEU A 66 8.72 1.74 -0.70
CA LEU A 66 9.56 0.66 -1.20
C LEU A 66 8.67 -0.53 -1.54
N HIS A 67 8.82 -1.09 -2.73
CA HIS A 67 8.14 -2.30 -3.13
C HIS A 67 9.12 -3.48 -3.12
N ALA A 68 8.66 -4.62 -2.63
CA ALA A 68 9.43 -5.86 -2.68
C ALA A 68 8.55 -7.07 -2.96
N GLN A 69 9.03 -7.96 -3.82
CA GLN A 69 8.33 -9.19 -4.20
C GLN A 69 8.79 -10.33 -3.29
N LEU A 70 7.82 -11.02 -2.69
CA LEU A 70 8.11 -12.17 -1.84
C LEU A 70 8.52 -13.39 -2.69
N LYS A 71 9.75 -13.87 -2.55
CA LYS A 71 10.30 -14.99 -3.37
C LYS A 71 10.23 -16.35 -2.68
N SER A 72 10.06 -16.38 -1.37
CA SER A 72 9.93 -17.60 -0.57
C SER A 72 8.72 -17.49 0.35
N ARG A 73 8.27 -18.61 0.92
CA ARG A 73 7.13 -18.58 1.86
C ARG A 73 7.44 -17.65 3.04
N LEU A 74 6.46 -16.86 3.46
CA LEU A 74 6.63 -15.90 4.55
C LEU A 74 5.82 -16.31 5.78
N MET A 75 6.45 -16.24 6.93
CA MET A 75 5.82 -16.44 8.23
C MET A 75 6.04 -15.19 9.08
N VAL A 76 4.98 -14.48 9.41
CA VAL A 76 5.05 -13.32 10.31
C VAL A 76 4.27 -13.64 11.56
N ASN A 77 4.88 -13.38 12.71
CA ASN A 77 4.28 -13.61 14.03
C ASN A 77 4.01 -15.10 14.34
N MET A 78 4.92 -16.01 13.95
CA MET A 78 4.78 -17.46 14.19
C MET A 78 4.57 -17.83 15.67
N ALA A 79 5.19 -17.07 16.58
CA ALA A 79 5.06 -17.26 18.02
C ALA A 79 3.81 -16.60 18.62
N GLY A 80 3.10 -15.75 17.86
CA GLY A 80 1.88 -15.10 18.32
C GLY A 80 0.62 -15.83 17.86
N GLY A 81 -0.50 -15.63 18.57
CA GLY A 81 -1.79 -16.22 18.21
C GLY A 81 -2.20 -17.39 19.10
N VAL A 82 -3.35 -17.99 18.76
CA VAL A 82 -3.99 -19.05 19.58
C VAL A 82 -3.42 -20.43 19.24
N MET A 83 -3.10 -20.67 17.96
CA MET A 83 -2.49 -21.91 17.52
C MET A 83 -0.98 -21.88 17.81
N GLU A 84 -0.53 -22.76 18.71
CA GLU A 84 0.87 -22.86 19.13
C GLU A 84 1.82 -22.99 17.92
N ASN A 85 2.90 -22.19 17.85
CA ASN A 85 3.93 -22.27 16.80
C ASN A 85 3.41 -22.18 15.34
N ALA A 86 2.24 -21.59 15.13
CA ALA A 86 1.63 -21.46 13.80
C ALA A 86 0.88 -20.14 13.62
N GLY A 87 1.33 -19.12 14.35
CA GLY A 87 0.85 -17.77 14.21
C GLY A 87 1.03 -17.21 12.81
N LEU A 88 0.06 -16.40 12.39
CA LEU A 88 0.14 -15.63 11.17
C LEU A 88 -0.46 -14.25 11.42
N ASN A 89 0.30 -13.21 11.14
CA ASN A 89 -0.20 -11.85 11.28
C ASN A 89 -1.10 -11.47 10.11
N LEU A 90 -2.41 -11.48 10.35
CA LEU A 90 -3.43 -11.08 9.39
C LEU A 90 -4.05 -9.74 9.81
N ASP A 91 -4.30 -8.87 8.83
CA ASP A 91 -5.09 -7.67 9.06
C ASP A 91 -6.58 -8.01 9.24
N ARG A 92 -7.39 -7.01 9.58
CA ARG A 92 -8.84 -7.20 9.79
C ARG A 92 -9.57 -7.78 8.57
N TYR A 93 -9.01 -7.67 7.37
CA TYR A 93 -9.59 -8.16 6.12
C TYR A 93 -9.05 -9.52 5.70
N GLY A 94 -8.14 -10.11 6.48
CA GLY A 94 -7.55 -11.42 6.19
C GLY A 94 -6.32 -11.38 5.28
N LEU A 95 -5.77 -10.19 4.99
CA LEU A 95 -4.52 -10.08 4.25
C LEU A 95 -3.33 -10.24 5.20
N PRO A 96 -2.24 -10.90 4.78
CA PRO A 96 -1.02 -10.93 5.58
C PRO A 96 -0.45 -9.51 5.74
N LEU A 97 -0.03 -9.21 6.97
CA LEU A 97 0.45 -7.89 7.37
C LEU A 97 1.83 -8.05 8.00
N ILE A 98 2.81 -7.27 7.54
CA ILE A 98 4.13 -7.21 8.18
C ILE A 98 4.13 -5.98 9.10
N PRO A 99 4.25 -6.14 10.43
CA PRO A 99 4.25 -5.02 11.36
C PRO A 99 5.40 -4.05 11.08
N GLY A 100 5.16 -2.75 11.21
CA GLY A 100 6.18 -1.70 11.06
C GLY A 100 7.37 -1.87 12.00
N SER A 101 7.16 -2.49 13.18
CA SER A 101 8.25 -2.86 14.10
C SER A 101 9.18 -3.93 13.52
N ALA A 102 8.65 -4.92 12.80
CA ALA A 102 9.44 -5.94 12.11
C ALA A 102 10.18 -5.33 10.92
N VAL A 103 9.53 -4.44 10.16
CA VAL A 103 10.14 -3.69 9.06
C VAL A 103 11.31 -2.84 9.58
N LYS A 104 11.10 -2.09 10.66
CA LYS A 104 12.13 -1.28 11.32
C LYS A 104 13.29 -2.15 11.83
N GLY A 105 12.99 -3.28 12.48
CA GLY A 105 14.00 -4.21 12.98
C GLY A 105 14.86 -4.82 11.87
N CYS A 106 14.24 -5.19 10.76
CA CYS A 106 14.91 -5.70 9.56
C CYS A 106 15.89 -4.65 8.98
N ALA A 107 15.42 -3.42 8.77
CA ALA A 107 16.27 -2.33 8.29
C ALA A 107 17.43 -2.01 9.26
N ARG A 108 17.15 -1.97 10.57
CA ARG A 108 18.16 -1.71 11.59
C ARG A 108 19.23 -2.79 11.63
N ARG A 109 18.84 -4.06 11.50
CA ARG A 109 19.78 -5.20 11.43
C ARG A 109 20.74 -5.06 10.25
N ALA A 110 20.23 -4.69 9.07
CA ALA A 110 21.08 -4.48 7.90
C ALA A 110 22.05 -3.33 8.07
N ALA A 111 21.58 -2.20 8.62
CA ALA A 111 22.46 -1.07 8.90
C ALA A 111 23.57 -1.40 9.91
N LEU A 112 23.25 -2.16 10.96
CA LEU A 112 24.25 -2.60 11.94
C LEU A 112 25.21 -3.64 11.37
N ALA A 113 24.74 -4.55 10.50
CA ALA A 113 25.60 -5.50 9.82
C ALA A 113 26.60 -4.81 8.87
N ALA A 114 26.13 -3.82 8.11
CA ALA A 114 26.97 -3.00 7.24
C ALA A 114 28.02 -2.21 8.03
N LEU A 115 27.62 -1.59 9.14
CA LEU A 115 28.55 -0.90 10.05
C LEU A 115 29.57 -1.88 10.64
N ARG A 116 29.12 -3.08 11.03
CA ARG A 116 30.00 -4.12 11.55
C ARG A 116 31.04 -4.54 10.54
N GLU A 117 30.63 -4.84 9.32
CA GLU A 117 31.55 -5.22 8.26
C GLU A 117 32.62 -4.14 8.04
N TRP A 118 32.22 -2.87 7.99
CA TRP A 118 33.16 -1.75 7.87
C TRP A 118 34.13 -1.70 9.06
N CYS A 119 33.64 -1.85 10.30
CA CYS A 119 34.49 -1.87 11.49
C CYS A 119 35.40 -3.11 11.55
N GLU A 120 35.00 -4.24 10.96
CA GLU A 120 35.77 -5.50 10.91
C GLU A 120 36.91 -5.44 9.90
N THR A 121 36.63 -4.97 8.69
CA THR A 121 37.62 -4.90 7.61
C THR A 121 38.51 -3.67 7.74
N GLY A 122 38.05 -2.63 8.45
CA GLY A 122 38.67 -1.31 8.46
C GLY A 122 38.53 -0.56 7.14
N VAL A 123 37.82 -1.14 6.16
CA VAL A 123 37.62 -0.61 4.81
C VAL A 123 36.13 -0.45 4.58
N LYS A 124 35.74 0.65 3.96
CA LYS A 124 34.35 0.92 3.63
C LYS A 124 33.85 -0.13 2.63
N PRO A 125 32.70 -0.79 2.87
CA PRO A 125 32.09 -1.66 1.87
C PRO A 125 31.70 -0.85 0.63
N ASP A 126 32.50 -0.91 -0.43
CA ASP A 126 32.30 -0.15 -1.68
C ASP A 126 32.45 -0.99 -2.97
N ASP A 127 32.86 -2.25 -2.86
CA ASP A 127 32.99 -3.18 -3.98
C ASP A 127 31.66 -3.42 -4.72
N GLU A 128 31.70 -3.54 -6.05
CA GLU A 128 30.53 -3.77 -6.92
C GLU A 128 29.69 -5.01 -6.52
N GLY A 129 30.29 -6.03 -5.90
CA GLY A 129 29.59 -7.24 -5.43
C GLY A 129 29.11 -7.18 -3.98
N ASN A 130 29.39 -6.09 -3.26
CA ASN A 130 29.09 -5.99 -1.84
C ASN A 130 27.62 -5.59 -1.60
N LEU A 131 26.89 -6.42 -0.87
CA LEU A 131 25.46 -6.25 -0.58
C LEU A 131 25.17 -4.98 0.24
N PHE A 132 26.16 -4.43 0.95
CA PHE A 132 26.03 -3.23 1.77
C PHE A 132 26.61 -1.96 1.13
N LYS A 133 27.12 -2.04 -0.11
CA LYS A 133 27.68 -0.89 -0.85
C LYS A 133 26.76 0.33 -0.81
N GLY A 134 25.49 0.14 -1.17
CA GLY A 134 24.50 1.21 -1.20
C GLY A 134 24.36 1.92 0.16
N LEU A 135 24.24 1.15 1.25
CA LEU A 135 24.10 1.69 2.60
C LEU A 135 25.30 2.53 3.03
N CYS A 136 26.51 2.07 2.72
CA CYS A 136 27.75 2.70 3.17
C CYS A 136 28.15 3.89 2.29
N ALA A 137 27.75 3.92 1.01
CA ALA A 137 28.22 4.85 -0.01
C ALA A 137 28.25 6.33 0.41
N ARG A 138 27.27 6.77 1.19
CA ARG A 138 27.09 8.18 1.62
C ARG A 138 27.93 8.63 2.82
N PHE A 139 28.57 7.70 3.53
CA PHE A 139 29.31 8.01 4.76
C PHE A 139 30.81 7.95 4.52
N THR A 140 31.55 8.78 5.22
CA THR A 140 33.01 8.83 5.17
C THR A 140 33.62 8.03 6.31
N THR A 141 32.97 8.05 7.48
CA THR A 141 33.43 7.34 8.68
C THR A 141 32.37 6.41 9.26
N PRO A 142 32.76 5.35 9.99
CA PRO A 142 31.83 4.52 10.75
C PRO A 142 31.01 5.31 11.78
N ALA A 143 31.57 6.39 12.33
CA ALA A 143 30.87 7.25 13.30
C ALA A 143 29.75 8.06 12.64
N GLU A 144 29.96 8.60 11.44
CA GLU A 144 28.88 9.26 10.67
C GLU A 144 27.74 8.27 10.36
N MET A 145 28.08 7.04 9.99
CA MET A 145 27.08 5.99 9.76
C MET A 145 26.33 5.64 11.05
N LEU A 146 27.03 5.50 12.18
CA LEU A 146 26.40 5.26 13.48
C LEU A 146 25.45 6.40 13.88
N THR A 147 25.85 7.67 13.65
CA THR A 147 25.00 8.84 13.84
C THR A 147 23.72 8.74 13.01
N ALA A 148 23.80 8.33 11.75
CA ALA A 148 22.64 8.13 10.90
C ALA A 148 21.74 6.97 11.38
N ILE A 149 22.33 5.85 11.82
CA ILE A 149 21.58 4.74 12.44
C ILE A 149 20.81 5.24 13.66
N ALA A 150 21.47 5.94 14.57
CA ALA A 150 20.87 6.50 15.77
C ALA A 150 19.74 7.49 15.44
N ARG A 151 19.95 8.43 14.49
CA ARG A 151 18.91 9.38 14.07
C ARG A 151 17.71 8.70 13.39
N THR A 152 17.94 7.68 12.57
CA THR A 152 16.87 6.98 11.84
C THR A 152 16.03 6.12 12.77
N PHE A 153 16.66 5.30 13.62
CA PHE A 153 15.96 4.31 14.44
C PHE A 153 15.63 4.80 15.85
N GLY A 154 16.30 5.85 16.33
CA GLY A 154 16.23 6.29 17.71
C GLY A 154 17.16 5.49 18.62
N TRP A 155 17.35 5.99 19.84
CA TRP A 155 18.14 5.32 20.86
C TRP A 155 17.62 5.60 22.27
N VAL A 156 18.00 4.72 23.18
CA VAL A 156 17.94 4.91 24.63
C VAL A 156 19.35 4.82 25.23
N GLU A 157 19.47 5.04 26.54
CA GLU A 157 20.76 5.05 27.24
C GLU A 157 21.52 3.71 27.12
N THR A 158 20.79 2.59 27.18
CA THR A 158 21.39 1.24 27.09
C THR A 158 21.94 0.91 25.71
N ASP A 159 21.46 1.57 24.64
CA ASP A 159 22.02 1.38 23.29
C ASP A 159 23.47 1.85 23.20
N TRP A 160 23.93 2.69 24.12
CA TRP A 160 25.32 3.15 24.18
C TRP A 160 26.17 2.41 25.22
N SER A 161 25.66 1.31 25.79
CA SER A 161 26.42 0.50 26.74
C SER A 161 27.65 -0.12 26.07
N GLU A 162 28.80 0.02 26.73
CA GLU A 162 30.06 -0.65 26.36
C GLU A 162 30.23 -1.98 27.11
N ASP A 163 29.21 -2.40 27.87
CA ASP A 163 29.30 -3.59 28.70
C ASP A 163 29.03 -4.87 27.91
N LYS A 164 29.56 -5.98 28.44
CA LYS A 164 29.27 -7.34 27.96
C LYS A 164 28.34 -8.06 28.91
N ASN A 165 27.55 -8.97 28.36
CA ASN A 165 26.80 -9.97 29.09
C ASN A 165 27.75 -11.01 29.71
N LYS A 166 27.22 -11.83 30.63
CA LYS A 166 27.98 -12.92 31.27
C LYS A 166 28.54 -13.96 30.28
N ASN A 167 27.89 -14.10 29.11
CA ASN A 167 28.32 -14.97 28.02
C ASN A 167 29.33 -14.29 27.06
N GLY A 168 29.85 -13.11 27.39
CA GLY A 168 30.85 -12.41 26.58
C GLY A 168 30.31 -11.64 25.37
N THR A 169 29.00 -11.70 25.09
CA THR A 169 28.38 -10.89 24.02
C THR A 169 28.20 -9.46 24.46
N TRP A 170 28.23 -8.49 23.54
CA TRP A 170 27.92 -7.10 23.86
C TRP A 170 26.46 -6.95 24.28
N GLN A 171 26.20 -6.10 25.28
CA GLN A 171 24.84 -5.77 25.72
C GLN A 171 24.13 -4.88 24.70
N SER A 172 24.87 -3.91 24.16
CA SER A 172 24.41 -3.04 23.08
C SER A 172 24.72 -3.66 21.71
N ASP A 173 23.76 -3.56 20.81
CA ASP A 173 23.96 -3.90 19.40
C ASP A 173 24.72 -2.83 18.61
N LEU A 174 24.71 -1.56 19.06
CA LEU A 174 25.62 -0.53 18.55
C LEU A 174 27.06 -0.90 18.89
N ALA A 175 27.31 -1.36 20.13
CA ALA A 175 28.62 -1.82 20.55
C ALA A 175 29.03 -3.09 19.78
N TRP A 176 28.09 -4.02 19.56
CA TRP A 176 28.32 -5.19 18.70
C TRP A 176 28.73 -4.81 17.28
N ALA A 177 28.07 -3.81 16.68
CA ALA A 177 28.40 -3.33 15.35
C ALA A 177 29.79 -2.65 15.33
N CYS A 178 30.06 -1.73 16.25
CA CYS A 178 31.32 -1.00 16.29
C CYS A 178 32.52 -1.84 16.74
N ALA A 179 32.29 -2.94 17.46
CA ALA A 179 33.37 -3.78 17.98
C ALA A 179 34.29 -4.26 16.86
N GLY A 180 33.69 -4.74 15.77
CA GLY A 180 34.36 -5.45 14.69
C GLY A 180 35.26 -6.59 15.19
N THR A 181 34.90 -7.85 14.97
CA THR A 181 35.77 -8.96 15.37
C THR A 181 37.09 -8.89 14.58
N PRO A 182 38.27 -8.85 15.22
CA PRO A 182 39.52 -8.87 14.47
C PRO A 182 39.64 -10.19 13.71
N ALA A 183 39.98 -10.11 12.42
CA ALA A 183 40.52 -11.25 11.70
C ALA A 183 41.85 -11.62 12.38
N THR A 184 41.83 -12.73 13.13
CA THR A 184 42.89 -13.38 13.94
C THR A 184 42.75 -13.27 15.47
N ASP A 185 41.94 -14.17 16.03
CA ASP A 185 42.23 -14.74 17.35
C ASP A 185 41.70 -16.19 17.41
N PRO A 186 42.55 -17.22 17.22
CA PRO A 186 42.13 -18.62 17.27
C PRO A 186 41.87 -19.13 18.70
N SER A 187 41.85 -18.24 19.70
CA SER A 187 41.72 -18.59 21.12
C SER A 187 40.30 -18.49 21.70
N SER A 188 39.30 -18.06 20.90
CA SER A 188 37.89 -17.99 21.31
C SER A 188 36.96 -18.87 20.46
N ALA A 189 37.46 -20.03 20.03
CA ALA A 189 36.60 -21.14 19.64
C ALA A 189 35.83 -21.61 20.89
N ASP A 190 34.72 -20.91 21.20
CA ASP A 190 33.74 -21.37 22.15
C ASP A 190 33.12 -22.66 21.59
N SER A 191 33.43 -23.76 22.26
CA SER A 191 32.99 -25.11 21.94
C SER A 191 31.58 -25.30 22.46
N SER A 192 30.60 -24.65 21.84
CA SER A 192 29.19 -24.86 22.16
C SER A 192 28.23 -24.62 20.99
N ALA A 193 28.62 -25.06 19.78
CA ALA A 193 27.69 -25.26 18.67
C ALA A 193 27.55 -26.77 18.37
N PRO A 194 26.33 -27.31 18.21
CA PRO A 194 26.12 -28.62 17.61
C PRO A 194 26.72 -28.64 16.20
N THR A 195 27.66 -29.56 15.97
CA THR A 195 28.27 -29.82 14.68
C THR A 195 27.23 -30.37 13.69
N GLY A 196 26.61 -29.49 12.91
CA GLY A 196 26.00 -29.82 11.63
C GLY A 196 26.90 -29.31 10.52
N GLN A 197 27.63 -30.21 9.84
CA GLN A 197 28.41 -29.85 8.65
C GLN A 197 27.48 -29.47 7.50
N PRO A 198 27.72 -28.37 6.76
CA PRO A 198 27.27 -28.25 5.40
C PRO A 198 28.33 -28.80 4.44
N ILE A 199 27.82 -29.55 3.47
CA ILE A 199 28.51 -30.22 2.37
C ILE A 199 29.19 -29.18 1.48
N SER A 200 30.39 -29.51 1.03
CA SER A 200 31.26 -28.71 0.16
C SER A 200 30.60 -28.30 -1.15
N ALA A 201 30.55 -27.00 -1.43
CA ALA A 201 30.49 -26.46 -2.79
C ALA A 201 31.88 -25.88 -3.13
N GLN A 202 32.58 -26.54 -4.05
CA GLN A 202 33.83 -26.06 -4.62
C GLN A 202 33.57 -24.81 -5.47
N GLY A 203 34.37 -23.77 -5.27
CA GLY A 203 34.28 -22.53 -6.04
C GLY A 203 35.49 -21.62 -5.84
N SER A 204 36.55 -21.92 -6.60
CA SER A 204 37.58 -21.02 -7.14
C SER A 204 38.31 -20.02 -6.22
N ALA A 205 39.61 -20.30 -6.03
CA ALA A 205 40.62 -19.42 -5.45
C ALA A 205 40.85 -18.14 -6.28
N LEU A 206 40.98 -16.98 -5.63
CA LEU A 206 41.64 -15.79 -6.18
C LEU A 206 42.31 -14.96 -5.06
N GLY A 207 43.64 -14.83 -5.19
CA GLY A 207 44.45 -13.64 -4.89
C GLY A 207 44.43 -13.03 -3.49
N LYS A 208 45.42 -13.41 -2.65
CA LYS A 208 45.83 -12.60 -1.49
C LYS A 208 46.72 -11.44 -1.96
N SER A 209 46.29 -10.20 -1.74
CA SER A 209 47.18 -9.05 -1.59
C SER A 209 46.77 -8.25 -0.36
N ALA A 210 47.56 -8.36 0.71
CA ALA A 210 47.38 -7.58 1.93
C ALA A 210 47.91 -6.15 1.73
N PRO A 211 47.15 -5.10 2.07
CA PRO A 211 47.72 -3.77 2.23
C PRO A 211 48.29 -3.61 3.64
N GLN A 212 49.46 -2.95 3.72
CA GLN A 212 50.08 -2.51 4.96
C GLN A 212 49.32 -1.29 5.52
N GLY A 213 48.85 -1.33 6.77
CA GLY A 213 48.33 -0.13 7.44
C GLY A 213 47.62 -0.37 8.77
N SER A 214 48.23 0.11 9.85
CA SER A 214 47.73 0.25 11.24
C SER A 214 47.56 -1.02 12.09
N SER A 215 48.18 -1.01 13.27
CA SER A 215 47.99 -2.04 14.31
C SER A 215 46.51 -2.21 14.67
N PRO A 216 46.04 -3.42 14.98
CA PRO A 216 44.65 -3.64 15.37
C PRO A 216 44.38 -2.92 16.71
N VAL A 217 43.68 -1.80 16.65
CA VAL A 217 43.06 -1.16 17.81
C VAL A 217 42.16 -2.19 18.48
N GLY A 218 42.21 -2.34 19.81
CA GLY A 218 41.32 -3.30 20.50
C GLY A 218 39.84 -2.93 20.31
N ALA A 219 38.95 -3.93 20.25
CA ALA A 219 37.51 -3.71 20.00
C ALA A 219 36.88 -2.67 20.95
N ALA A 220 37.25 -2.69 22.24
CA ALA A 220 36.80 -1.70 23.22
C ALA A 220 37.25 -0.27 22.90
N GLN A 221 38.48 -0.10 22.40
CA GLN A 221 39.02 1.21 22.04
C GLN A 221 38.37 1.75 20.76
N ARG A 222 38.04 0.88 19.79
CA ARG A 222 37.23 1.24 18.61
C ARG A 222 35.85 1.73 19.00
N ILE A 223 35.13 0.97 19.84
CA ILE A 223 33.79 1.34 20.31
C ILE A 223 33.84 2.72 20.97
N LYS A 224 34.77 2.93 21.91
CA LYS A 224 34.91 4.21 22.62
C LYS A 224 35.19 5.39 21.67
N ALA A 225 36.03 5.19 20.64
CA ALA A 225 36.32 6.20 19.65
C ALA A 225 35.07 6.55 18.81
N ILE A 226 34.41 5.54 18.25
CA ILE A 226 33.22 5.72 17.39
C ILE A 226 32.06 6.31 18.19
N PHE A 227 31.82 5.84 19.41
CA PHE A 227 30.76 6.37 20.28
C PHE A 227 31.05 7.82 20.69
N GLY A 228 32.32 8.15 20.98
CA GLY A 228 32.72 9.52 21.30
C GLY A 228 32.44 10.48 20.15
N GLU A 229 32.83 10.12 18.93
CA GLU A 229 32.60 10.92 17.73
C GLU A 229 31.10 11.04 17.40
N ALA A 230 30.36 9.92 17.43
CA ALA A 230 28.92 9.93 17.16
C ALA A 230 28.14 10.77 18.18
N ARG A 231 28.46 10.66 19.48
CA ARG A 231 27.83 11.48 20.54
C ARG A 231 28.17 12.96 20.41
N ALA A 232 29.38 13.30 19.96
CA ALA A 232 29.74 14.69 19.69
C ALA A 232 28.88 15.29 18.56
N GLN A 233 28.55 14.50 17.53
CA GLN A 233 27.66 14.91 16.44
C GLN A 233 26.18 14.98 16.87
N LEU A 234 25.71 14.05 17.70
CA LEU A 234 24.31 13.96 18.14
C LEU A 234 23.96 14.93 19.28
N GLY A 235 24.96 15.38 20.04
CA GLY A 235 24.78 16.14 21.27
C GLY A 235 24.45 15.25 22.48
N ALA A 236 24.43 15.86 23.67
CA ALA A 236 24.27 15.16 24.96
C ALA A 236 22.81 14.80 25.29
N LEU A 237 22.14 14.05 24.41
CA LEU A 237 20.76 13.57 24.62
C LEU A 237 20.74 12.14 25.18
N LYS A 238 20.01 11.94 26.28
CA LYS A 238 19.86 10.61 26.91
C LYS A 238 19.05 9.61 26.06
N HIS A 239 18.03 10.12 25.38
CA HIS A 239 17.12 9.32 24.56
C HIS A 239 16.63 10.14 23.38
N PHE A 240 16.32 9.47 22.27
CA PHE A 240 15.83 10.10 21.07
C PHE A 240 14.87 9.18 20.32
N ALA A 241 13.71 9.73 19.95
CA ALA A 241 12.79 9.03 19.07
C ALA A 241 13.30 9.11 17.63
N GLY A 242 13.41 7.97 16.95
CA GLY A 242 13.86 7.92 15.55
C GLY A 242 13.07 8.85 14.64
N SER A 243 13.75 9.42 13.65
CA SER A 243 13.18 10.46 12.78
C SER A 243 12.44 9.90 11.57
N ILE A 244 12.41 8.57 11.39
CA ILE A 244 11.69 7.88 10.30
C ILE A 244 10.69 6.90 10.90
N ALA A 245 9.44 6.98 10.45
CA ALA A 245 8.40 6.01 10.78
C ALA A 245 8.35 4.91 9.73
N PHE A 246 8.46 3.66 10.18
CA PHE A 246 8.29 2.46 9.37
C PHE A 246 6.86 1.97 9.59
N LEU A 247 6.02 2.07 8.56
CA LEU A 247 4.63 1.64 8.65
C LEU A 247 4.48 0.15 8.32
N ASP A 248 3.31 -0.41 8.63
CA ASP A 248 3.03 -1.79 8.30
C ASP A 248 3.04 -2.02 6.79
N ALA A 249 3.68 -3.10 6.35
CA ALA A 249 3.72 -3.48 4.95
C ALA A 249 2.57 -4.43 4.60
N ARG A 250 1.98 -4.20 3.42
CA ARG A 250 0.82 -4.97 2.91
C ARG A 250 1.05 -5.41 1.48
N PRO A 251 0.47 -6.54 1.07
CA PRO A 251 0.52 -6.97 -0.31
C PRO A 251 -0.46 -6.13 -1.15
N ASN A 252 -0.15 -5.96 -2.44
CA ASN A 252 -1.02 -5.26 -3.40
C ASN A 252 -2.32 -6.02 -3.72
N ARG A 253 -2.35 -7.34 -3.50
CA ARG A 253 -3.50 -8.24 -3.61
C ARG A 253 -3.36 -9.38 -2.62
N ASP A 254 -4.36 -10.24 -2.46
CA ASP A 254 -4.22 -11.46 -1.65
C ASP A 254 -3.15 -12.39 -2.26
N PRO A 255 -2.00 -12.62 -1.58
CA PRO A 255 -1.01 -13.59 -2.06
C PRO A 255 -1.48 -15.04 -1.88
N GLY A 256 -2.52 -15.27 -1.07
CA GLY A 256 -2.94 -16.59 -0.66
C GLY A 256 -2.05 -17.18 0.45
N LEU A 257 -2.59 -18.21 1.09
CA LEU A 257 -1.91 -18.98 2.13
C LEU A 257 -1.66 -20.40 1.65
N VAL A 258 -0.60 -21.01 2.17
CA VAL A 258 -0.18 -22.38 1.89
C VAL A 258 0.04 -23.12 3.20
N LEU A 259 -0.33 -24.40 3.22
CA LEU A 259 -0.02 -25.28 4.33
C LEU A 259 1.42 -25.76 4.19
N ASP A 260 2.19 -25.64 5.25
CA ASP A 260 3.55 -26.10 5.31
C ASP A 260 3.78 -27.01 6.52
N VAL A 261 4.91 -27.73 6.52
CA VAL A 261 5.24 -28.70 7.55
C VAL A 261 6.71 -28.59 7.95
N VAL A 262 6.97 -28.75 9.24
CA VAL A 262 8.30 -29.03 9.76
C VAL A 262 8.23 -30.34 10.52
N THR A 263 9.19 -31.22 10.28
CA THR A 263 9.35 -32.53 10.94
C THR A 263 10.66 -32.53 11.73
N PRO A 264 10.64 -32.18 13.03
CA PRO A 264 11.80 -32.34 13.89
C PRO A 264 12.10 -33.82 14.11
N HIS A 265 13.38 -34.18 14.04
CA HIS A 265 13.91 -35.54 14.26
C HIS A 265 14.82 -35.66 15.49
N HIS A 266 15.07 -34.57 16.22
CA HIS A 266 15.99 -34.54 17.37
C HIS A 266 15.40 -33.74 18.54
N THR A 267 14.15 -34.03 18.89
CA THR A 267 13.42 -33.28 19.92
C THR A 267 14.05 -33.41 21.30
N ILE A 268 14.63 -34.57 21.60
CA ILE A 268 15.26 -34.84 22.89
C ILE A 268 16.60 -34.11 22.99
N TYR A 269 17.37 -34.12 21.90
CA TYR A 269 18.65 -33.41 21.82
C TYR A 269 18.52 -31.91 22.13
N TYR A 270 17.50 -31.26 21.55
CA TYR A 270 17.24 -29.84 21.76
C TYR A 270 16.45 -29.52 23.04
N SER A 271 16.04 -30.54 23.80
CA SER A 271 15.37 -30.33 25.08
C SER A 271 16.36 -29.90 26.16
N PRO A 272 15.96 -29.03 27.11
CA PRO A 272 16.81 -28.69 28.25
C PRO A 272 17.14 -29.95 29.06
N GLU A 273 18.36 -30.01 29.61
CA GLU A 273 18.79 -31.12 30.45
C GLU A 273 17.83 -31.25 31.65
N PRO A 274 17.15 -32.40 31.82
CA PRO A 274 16.26 -32.61 32.95
C PRO A 274 17.07 -32.84 34.23
N ASP A 275 16.51 -32.46 35.38
CA ASP A 275 17.14 -32.76 36.67
C ASP A 275 17.28 -34.28 36.85
N LYS A 276 18.52 -34.75 36.96
CA LYS A 276 18.87 -36.17 37.10
C LYS A 276 18.28 -36.83 38.35
N ARG A 277 18.13 -36.09 39.45
CA ARG A 277 17.59 -36.61 40.71
C ARG A 277 16.07 -36.63 40.70
N ALA A 278 15.45 -35.58 40.15
CA ALA A 278 13.99 -35.49 40.11
C ALA A 278 13.37 -36.34 38.99
N GLN A 279 14.06 -36.51 37.86
CA GLN A 279 13.58 -37.21 36.67
C GLN A 279 14.67 -38.14 36.08
N PRO A 280 15.07 -39.21 36.80
CA PRO A 280 16.19 -40.07 36.40
C PRO A 280 15.96 -40.75 35.04
N ASP A 281 14.75 -41.20 34.74
CA ASP A 281 14.43 -41.86 33.46
C ASP A 281 14.49 -40.90 32.27
N LYS A 282 13.97 -39.69 32.46
CA LYS A 282 14.04 -38.63 31.44
C LYS A 282 15.48 -38.19 31.20
N TRP A 283 16.28 -38.10 32.27
CA TRP A 283 17.71 -37.81 32.18
C TRP A 283 18.47 -38.92 31.47
N ALA A 284 18.20 -40.20 31.76
CA ALA A 284 18.84 -41.31 31.06
C ALA A 284 18.55 -41.27 29.55
N LYS A 285 17.28 -41.00 29.17
CA LYS A 285 16.88 -40.83 27.77
C LYS A 285 17.58 -39.64 27.12
N TRP A 286 17.58 -38.47 27.77
CA TRP A 286 18.28 -37.28 27.28
C TRP A 286 19.78 -37.52 27.12
N ASN A 287 20.41 -38.16 28.11
CA ASN A 287 21.83 -38.47 28.09
C ASN A 287 22.22 -39.40 26.92
N ALA A 288 21.35 -40.34 26.56
CA ALA A 288 21.53 -41.20 25.38
C ALA A 288 21.39 -40.45 24.03
N HIS A 289 20.75 -39.29 24.01
CA HIS A 289 20.52 -38.47 22.80
C HIS A 289 21.43 -37.24 22.73
N ARG A 290 22.46 -37.13 23.58
CA ARG A 290 23.39 -35.98 23.62
C ARG A 290 24.18 -35.72 22.34
N THR A 291 24.14 -36.63 21.37
CA THR A 291 24.82 -36.51 20.08
C THR A 291 23.86 -36.39 18.91
N ALA A 292 22.58 -36.07 19.15
CA ALA A 292 21.54 -36.02 18.13
C ALA A 292 21.50 -37.27 17.21
N PRO A 293 21.36 -38.48 17.77
CA PRO A 293 21.26 -39.69 16.93
C PRO A 293 19.99 -39.68 16.06
N ASP A 294 20.09 -40.18 14.82
CA ASP A 294 18.98 -40.33 13.86
C ASP A 294 18.08 -41.52 14.21
N ILE A 295 17.56 -41.55 15.44
CA ILE A 295 16.75 -42.65 15.98
C ILE A 295 15.39 -42.21 16.51
N GLU A 296 15.12 -40.89 16.55
CA GLU A 296 13.79 -40.40 16.92
C GLU A 296 12.86 -40.38 15.70
N GLU A 297 11.60 -40.73 15.92
CA GLU A 297 10.55 -40.63 14.89
C GLU A 297 10.26 -39.16 14.54
N PRO A 298 10.03 -38.84 13.25
CA PRO A 298 9.61 -37.49 12.85
C PRO A 298 8.30 -37.09 13.50
N VAL A 299 8.21 -35.85 13.96
CA VAL A 299 6.96 -35.26 14.49
C VAL A 299 6.45 -34.18 13.53
N PRO A 300 5.47 -34.45 12.64
CA PRO A 300 4.97 -33.44 11.71
C PRO A 300 4.24 -32.30 12.41
N VAL A 301 4.74 -31.08 12.26
CA VAL A 301 4.12 -29.86 12.76
C VAL A 301 3.65 -29.02 11.57
N PHE A 302 2.34 -29.02 11.35
CA PHE A 302 1.71 -28.20 10.31
C PHE A 302 1.49 -26.76 10.76
N PHE A 303 1.71 -25.82 9.85
CA PHE A 303 1.47 -24.40 10.05
C PHE A 303 1.13 -23.71 8.72
N PRO A 304 0.43 -22.56 8.74
CA PRO A 304 0.16 -21.77 7.55
C PRO A 304 1.35 -20.85 7.27
N ALA A 305 1.62 -20.62 5.99
CA ALA A 305 2.56 -19.62 5.52
C ALA A 305 1.93 -18.79 4.39
N VAL A 306 2.41 -17.57 4.21
CA VAL A 306 2.08 -16.76 3.03
C VAL A 306 2.79 -17.34 1.83
N LYS A 307 2.05 -17.52 0.73
CA LYS A 307 2.59 -18.05 -0.53
C LYS A 307 3.54 -17.04 -1.19
N GLU A 308 4.56 -17.56 -1.87
CA GLU A 308 5.42 -16.78 -2.76
C GLU A 308 4.62 -16.05 -3.85
N GLN A 309 5.14 -14.90 -4.26
CA GLN A 309 4.43 -13.94 -5.11
C GLN A 309 4.77 -14.10 -6.59
N GLY A 310 3.76 -13.97 -7.46
CA GLY A 310 3.94 -13.92 -8.91
C GLY A 310 4.51 -12.58 -9.38
N GLU A 311 4.84 -12.47 -10.67
CA GLU A 311 5.54 -11.31 -11.27
C GLU A 311 4.87 -9.94 -11.02
N ASN A 312 3.55 -9.93 -10.83
CA ASN A 312 2.76 -8.71 -10.64
C ASN A 312 2.36 -8.48 -9.17
N ASP A 313 2.88 -9.28 -8.26
CA ASP A 313 2.53 -9.27 -6.84
C ASP A 313 3.72 -8.69 -6.07
N HIS A 314 3.42 -7.82 -5.11
CA HIS A 314 4.45 -7.20 -4.28
C HIS A 314 3.87 -6.79 -2.93
N PHE A 315 4.72 -6.71 -1.93
CA PHE A 315 4.46 -5.97 -0.71
C PHE A 315 4.91 -4.53 -0.88
N THR A 316 4.14 -3.61 -0.33
CA THR A 316 4.46 -2.19 -0.26
C THR A 316 4.83 -1.85 1.18
N PHE A 317 6.01 -1.27 1.35
CA PHE A 317 6.62 -0.86 2.60
C PHE A 317 6.67 0.68 2.64
N PRO A 318 5.75 1.34 3.36
CA PRO A 318 5.74 2.79 3.44
C PRO A 318 6.71 3.29 4.52
N LEU A 319 7.57 4.22 4.15
CA LEU A 319 8.44 4.98 5.06
C LEU A 319 7.97 6.43 5.10
N VAL A 320 7.80 6.98 6.30
CA VAL A 320 7.34 8.35 6.49
C VAL A 320 8.41 9.15 7.23
N GLN A 321 8.80 10.27 6.64
CA GLN A 321 9.66 11.25 7.26
C GLN A 321 8.92 11.94 8.42
N LEU A 322 9.48 11.88 9.63
CA LEU A 322 8.95 12.62 10.78
C LEU A 322 9.56 14.03 10.85
N ARG A 323 9.04 14.88 11.74
CA ARG A 323 9.50 16.28 11.87
C ARG A 323 11.02 16.31 12.09
N ARG A 324 11.72 17.14 11.32
CA ARG A 324 13.19 17.36 11.40
C ARG A 324 14.07 16.21 10.92
N ALA A 325 13.52 15.18 10.25
CA ALA A 325 14.35 14.29 9.44
C ALA A 325 14.83 15.01 8.18
N ASP A 326 16.02 14.66 7.72
CA ASP A 326 16.53 15.07 6.42
C ASP A 326 16.14 14.04 5.36
N GLN A 327 16.01 14.45 4.09
CA GLN A 327 15.73 13.53 2.98
C GLN A 327 16.80 12.44 2.86
N SER A 328 18.04 12.75 3.23
CA SER A 328 19.15 11.79 3.26
C SER A 328 18.91 10.64 4.25
N LEU A 329 18.29 10.89 5.42
CA LEU A 329 17.94 9.84 6.37
C LEU A 329 16.83 8.94 5.85
N LEU A 330 15.87 9.50 5.10
CA LEU A 330 14.82 8.72 4.47
C LEU A 330 15.39 7.78 3.40
N THR A 331 16.28 8.28 2.54
CA THR A 331 16.98 7.43 1.56
C THR A 331 17.81 6.35 2.26
N PHE A 332 18.47 6.69 3.38
CA PHE A 332 19.25 5.71 4.16
C PHE A 332 18.35 4.62 4.74
N ALA A 333 17.20 5.00 5.29
CA ALA A 333 16.21 4.06 5.82
C ALA A 333 15.66 3.13 4.73
N GLN A 334 15.43 3.67 3.52
CA GLN A 334 14.97 2.89 2.37
C GLN A 334 16.02 1.86 1.90
N GLU A 335 17.29 2.27 1.77
CA GLU A 335 18.39 1.36 1.42
C GLU A 335 18.63 0.31 2.49
N ALA A 336 18.59 0.71 3.76
CA ALA A 336 18.71 -0.22 4.88
C ALA A 336 17.59 -1.26 4.88
N LEU A 337 16.36 -0.84 4.57
CA LEU A 337 15.25 -1.78 4.43
C LEU A 337 15.43 -2.70 3.21
N ARG A 338 15.87 -2.16 2.06
CA ARG A 338 16.14 -2.95 0.84
C ARG A 338 17.15 -4.06 1.13
N ALA A 339 18.32 -3.70 1.69
CA ALA A 339 19.34 -4.69 2.05
C ALA A 339 18.84 -5.65 3.14
N GLY A 340 18.03 -5.17 4.09
CA GLY A 340 17.40 -6.03 5.09
C GLY A 340 16.56 -7.15 4.47
N LEU A 341 15.70 -6.77 3.52
CA LEU A 341 14.80 -7.67 2.82
C LEU A 341 15.53 -8.69 1.93
N GLU A 342 16.59 -8.27 1.25
CA GLU A 342 17.35 -9.11 0.30
C GLU A 342 18.43 -9.98 0.98
N VAL A 343 19.04 -9.50 2.07
CA VAL A 343 20.15 -10.23 2.73
C VAL A 343 19.63 -11.14 3.84
N PHE A 344 18.77 -10.61 4.70
CA PHE A 344 18.34 -11.33 5.91
C PHE A 344 16.94 -11.93 5.80
N GLY A 345 16.12 -11.40 4.90
CA GLY A 345 14.69 -11.65 4.89
C GLY A 345 13.99 -11.10 6.15
N ILE A 346 12.67 -11.28 6.19
CA ILE A 346 11.83 -10.80 7.30
C ILE A 346 10.84 -11.87 7.74
N GLY A 347 10.62 -11.98 9.05
CA GLY A 347 9.71 -12.96 9.64
C GLY A 347 10.42 -14.07 10.40
N ALA A 348 9.73 -15.18 10.60
CA ALA A 348 10.26 -16.35 11.28
C ALA A 348 11.00 -17.28 10.31
N LYS A 349 11.93 -18.08 10.85
CA LYS A 349 12.69 -19.11 10.11
C LYS A 349 13.46 -18.60 8.89
N THR A 350 13.96 -17.36 8.94
CA THR A 350 14.73 -16.79 7.82
C THR A 350 16.00 -17.59 7.50
N ASN A 351 16.67 -18.17 8.52
CA ASN A 351 17.81 -19.07 8.32
C ASN A 351 17.48 -20.35 7.53
N ALA A 352 16.20 -20.76 7.50
CA ALA A 352 15.73 -21.89 6.70
C ALA A 352 15.21 -21.45 5.31
N GLY A 353 15.42 -20.18 4.94
CA GLY A 353 15.05 -19.62 3.64
C GLY A 353 13.65 -19.01 3.55
N TYR A 354 12.94 -18.84 4.67
CA TYR A 354 11.62 -18.17 4.67
C TYR A 354 11.76 -16.64 4.65
N GLY A 355 10.76 -15.97 4.08
CA GLY A 355 10.62 -14.52 4.15
C GLY A 355 11.67 -13.73 3.37
N TRP A 356 12.25 -14.34 2.34
CA TRP A 356 13.17 -13.72 1.40
C TRP A 356 12.42 -12.88 0.35
N PHE A 357 12.92 -11.69 0.08
CA PHE A 357 12.30 -10.71 -0.80
C PHE A 357 13.30 -10.24 -1.87
N ASP A 358 12.77 -9.90 -3.04
CA ASP A 358 13.45 -9.13 -4.09
C ASP A 358 12.96 -7.69 -3.98
N ALA A 359 13.85 -6.77 -3.64
CA ALA A 359 13.56 -5.35 -3.49
C ALA A 359 14.39 -4.51 -4.48
N SER A 360 14.78 -5.13 -5.59
CA SER A 360 15.67 -4.54 -6.60
C SER A 360 15.13 -3.24 -7.18
N GLU A 361 16.04 -2.41 -7.67
CA GLU A 361 15.68 -1.15 -8.35
C GLU A 361 14.87 -1.43 -9.63
N ASP A 362 15.19 -2.51 -10.35
CA ASP A 362 14.45 -2.94 -11.53
C ASP A 362 12.99 -3.31 -11.19
N LEU A 363 12.74 -3.98 -10.07
CA LEU A 363 11.39 -4.25 -9.60
C LEU A 363 10.63 -2.95 -9.29
N ASN A 364 11.26 -2.05 -8.54
CA ASN A 364 10.64 -0.79 -8.13
C ASN A 364 10.33 0.11 -9.33
N THR A 365 11.23 0.18 -10.31
CA THR A 365 11.05 0.92 -11.57
C THR A 365 9.86 0.38 -12.36
N ARG A 366 9.80 -0.95 -12.57
CA ARG A 366 8.68 -1.60 -13.27
C ARG A 366 7.34 -1.36 -12.57
N ILE A 367 7.32 -1.38 -11.24
CA ILE A 367 6.08 -1.11 -10.47
C ILE A 367 5.68 0.37 -10.61
N ALA A 368 6.62 1.30 -10.53
CA ALA A 368 6.35 2.72 -10.69
C ALA A 368 5.79 3.06 -12.08
N GLU A 369 6.36 2.50 -13.14
CA GLU A 369 5.86 2.64 -14.52
C GLU A 369 4.42 2.14 -14.65
N ARG A 370 4.13 0.92 -14.17
CA ARG A 370 2.77 0.36 -14.18
C ARG A 370 1.78 1.20 -13.37
N GLN A 371 2.18 1.71 -12.21
CA GLN A 371 1.32 2.57 -11.39
C GLN A 371 1.02 3.89 -12.11
N LYS A 372 1.99 4.47 -12.82
CA LYS A 372 1.81 5.66 -13.64
C LYS A 372 0.83 5.40 -14.80
N GLU A 373 1.02 4.31 -15.54
CA GLU A 373 0.10 3.91 -16.62
C GLU A 373 -1.32 3.67 -16.10
N ALA A 374 -1.46 3.00 -14.96
CA ALA A 374 -2.77 2.76 -14.34
C ALA A 374 -3.44 4.06 -13.88
N PHE A 375 -2.66 5.00 -13.35
CA PHE A 375 -3.14 6.32 -12.94
C PHE A 375 -3.61 7.14 -14.15
N GLU A 376 -2.83 7.17 -15.24
CA GLU A 376 -3.19 7.84 -16.49
C GLU A 376 -4.45 7.24 -17.11
N ARG A 377 -4.54 5.91 -17.17
CA ARG A 377 -5.75 5.21 -17.66
C ARG A 377 -6.98 5.52 -16.82
N LYS A 378 -6.84 5.57 -15.48
CA LYS A 378 -7.95 5.92 -14.59
C LYS A 378 -8.43 7.35 -14.85
N ARG A 379 -7.50 8.31 -14.96
CA ARG A 379 -7.82 9.71 -15.26
C ARG A 379 -8.51 9.87 -16.61
N GLU A 380 -8.09 9.11 -17.61
CA GLU A 380 -8.74 9.10 -18.92
C GLU A 380 -10.17 8.57 -18.87
N LEU A 381 -10.38 7.44 -18.16
CA LEU A 381 -11.73 6.88 -17.96
C LEU A 381 -12.64 7.85 -17.19
N GLU A 382 -12.12 8.53 -16.17
CA GLU A 382 -12.86 9.57 -15.43
C GLU A 382 -13.24 10.75 -16.33
N ARG A 383 -12.34 11.17 -17.23
CA ARG A 383 -12.64 12.22 -18.22
C ARG A 383 -13.74 11.78 -19.18
N GLN A 384 -13.62 10.58 -19.76
CA GLN A 384 -14.63 10.03 -20.68
C GLN A 384 -15.99 9.85 -20.00
N ALA A 385 -16.00 9.41 -18.74
CA ALA A 385 -17.22 9.28 -17.95
C ALA A 385 -17.86 10.65 -17.67
N ALA A 386 -17.06 11.67 -17.35
CA ALA A 386 -17.54 13.03 -17.14
C ALA A 386 -18.12 13.65 -18.43
N GLU A 387 -17.44 13.48 -19.56
CA GLU A 387 -17.92 13.95 -20.88
C GLU A 387 -19.24 13.26 -21.26
N LYS A 388 -19.31 11.93 -21.11
CA LYS A 388 -20.55 11.18 -21.36
C LYS A 388 -21.69 11.65 -20.45
N ALA A 389 -21.42 11.82 -19.14
CA ALA A 389 -22.42 12.30 -18.20
C ALA A 389 -22.93 13.70 -18.55
N GLN A 390 -22.07 14.58 -19.06
CA GLN A 390 -22.47 15.90 -19.54
C GLN A 390 -23.39 15.80 -20.76
N LEU A 391 -23.03 14.99 -21.76
CA LEU A 391 -23.86 14.79 -22.96
C LEU A 391 -25.23 14.18 -22.62
N ASP A 392 -25.26 13.19 -21.72
CA ASP A 392 -26.50 12.56 -21.26
C ASP A 392 -27.38 13.55 -20.50
N ALA A 393 -26.80 14.42 -19.67
CA ALA A 393 -27.52 15.48 -18.95
C ALA A 393 -28.09 16.54 -19.92
N GLU A 394 -27.31 16.96 -20.92
CA GLU A 394 -27.78 17.89 -21.95
C GLU A 394 -28.91 17.28 -22.80
N ALA A 395 -28.79 16.00 -23.17
CA ALA A 395 -29.82 15.28 -23.91
C ALA A 395 -31.11 15.14 -23.08
N LYS A 396 -30.99 14.83 -21.78
CA LYS A 396 -32.13 14.75 -20.86
C LYS A 396 -32.81 16.11 -20.70
N ALA A 397 -32.05 17.19 -20.49
CA ALA A 397 -32.60 18.54 -20.40
C ALA A 397 -33.33 18.97 -21.69
N ARG A 398 -32.79 18.60 -22.86
CA ARG A 398 -33.46 18.80 -24.16
C ARG A 398 -34.75 17.96 -24.30
N ALA A 399 -34.74 16.73 -23.81
CA ALA A 399 -35.92 15.87 -23.83
C ALA A 399 -37.01 16.38 -22.88
N GLU A 400 -36.65 16.84 -21.68
CA GLU A 400 -37.56 17.42 -20.69
C GLU A 400 -38.18 18.72 -21.20
N THR A 401 -37.37 19.63 -21.78
CA THR A 401 -37.89 20.86 -22.40
C THR A 401 -38.84 20.55 -23.56
N LYS A 402 -38.50 19.57 -24.42
CA LYS A 402 -39.39 19.13 -25.50
C LYS A 402 -40.68 18.50 -24.97
N ALA A 403 -40.61 17.67 -23.93
CA ALA A 403 -41.78 17.03 -23.32
C ALA A 403 -42.68 18.04 -22.61
N ALA A 404 -42.10 18.99 -21.87
CA ALA A 404 -42.84 20.08 -21.23
C ALA A 404 -43.54 20.97 -22.28
N LEU A 405 -42.87 21.27 -23.39
CA LEU A 405 -43.48 21.97 -24.52
C LEU A 405 -44.65 21.16 -25.12
N ALA A 406 -44.45 19.86 -25.35
CA ALA A 406 -45.49 19.00 -25.92
C ALA A 406 -46.71 18.88 -25.00
N ALA A 407 -46.51 18.62 -23.71
CA ALA A 407 -47.58 18.58 -22.71
C ALA A 407 -48.30 19.94 -22.58
N ALA A 408 -47.56 21.06 -22.68
CA ALA A 408 -48.16 22.39 -22.68
C ALA A 408 -49.01 22.69 -23.92
N LEU A 409 -48.85 21.92 -25.01
CA LEU A 409 -49.62 22.03 -26.25
C LEU A 409 -50.78 21.02 -26.33
N GLU A 410 -50.77 19.99 -25.48
CA GLU A 410 -51.80 18.96 -25.40
C GLU A 410 -53.06 19.55 -24.71
N GLY A 411 -54.16 19.65 -25.45
CA GLY A 411 -55.44 20.21 -24.97
C GLY A 411 -55.80 21.63 -25.46
N LEU A 412 -54.94 22.30 -26.22
CA LEU A 412 -55.21 23.61 -26.83
C LEU A 412 -55.69 23.47 -28.28
N THR A 413 -56.55 24.38 -28.74
CA THR A 413 -56.97 24.43 -30.15
C THR A 413 -55.80 24.83 -31.06
N PRO A 414 -55.82 24.51 -32.38
CA PRO A 414 -54.72 24.82 -33.30
C PRO A 414 -54.28 26.30 -33.29
N GLU A 415 -55.23 27.22 -33.08
CA GLU A 415 -54.95 28.66 -32.99
C GLU A 415 -54.27 29.07 -31.68
N GLN A 416 -54.58 28.39 -30.57
CA GLN A 416 -53.99 28.62 -29.25
C GLN A 416 -52.61 27.96 -29.12
N GLN A 417 -52.38 26.86 -29.84
CA GLN A 417 -51.08 26.20 -29.94
C GLN A 417 -50.04 27.12 -30.60
N GLU A 418 -50.42 27.84 -31.66
CA GLU A 418 -49.52 28.80 -32.32
C GLU A 418 -49.25 30.06 -31.48
N ASP A 419 -50.26 30.57 -30.77
CA ASP A 419 -50.08 31.70 -29.83
C ASP A 419 -49.08 31.35 -28.71
N LYS A 420 -49.22 30.17 -28.10
CA LYS A 420 -48.34 29.71 -27.01
C LYS A 420 -46.92 29.39 -27.49
N LYS A 421 -46.76 28.87 -28.73
CA LYS A 421 -45.44 28.68 -29.36
C LYS A 421 -44.72 30.01 -29.56
N LEU A 422 -45.44 31.08 -29.95
CA LEU A 422 -44.85 32.41 -30.12
C LEU A 422 -44.51 33.09 -28.79
N GLU A 423 -45.33 32.86 -27.76
CA GLU A 423 -45.07 33.35 -26.41
C GLU A 423 -43.77 32.78 -25.84
N LEU A 424 -43.54 31.47 -26.02
CA LEU A 424 -42.36 30.74 -25.54
C LEU A 424 -41.05 31.03 -26.30
N LEU A 425 -41.08 31.77 -27.41
CA LEU A 425 -39.86 32.15 -28.14
C LEU A 425 -39.02 33.16 -27.34
N SER A 426 -37.69 33.08 -27.44
CA SER A 426 -36.84 34.16 -26.93
C SER A 426 -37.03 35.46 -27.73
N ASN A 427 -36.75 36.62 -27.12
CA ASN A 427 -36.86 37.93 -27.79
C ASN A 427 -36.11 38.03 -29.14
N PRO A 428 -34.88 37.48 -29.30
CA PRO A 428 -34.19 37.47 -30.59
C PRO A 428 -34.86 36.58 -31.64
N GLN A 429 -35.40 35.42 -31.23
CA GLN A 429 -36.10 34.51 -32.15
C GLN A 429 -37.44 35.10 -32.62
N PHE A 430 -38.14 35.80 -31.73
CA PHE A 430 -39.36 36.52 -32.07
C PHE A 430 -39.08 37.68 -33.03
N ASP A 431 -38.02 38.47 -32.80
CA ASP A 431 -37.59 39.55 -33.70
C ASP A 431 -37.28 39.02 -35.12
N ALA A 432 -36.60 37.87 -35.21
CA ALA A 432 -36.33 37.22 -36.50
C ALA A 432 -37.62 36.82 -37.24
N LYS A 433 -38.62 36.26 -36.54
CA LYS A 433 -39.93 35.93 -37.13
C LYS A 433 -40.70 37.17 -37.56
N VAL A 434 -40.68 38.25 -36.78
CA VAL A 434 -41.32 39.52 -37.13
C VAL A 434 -40.64 40.15 -38.36
N ARG A 435 -39.32 40.17 -38.45
CA ARG A 435 -38.62 40.67 -39.64
C ARG A 435 -38.85 39.82 -40.90
N ALA A 436 -39.09 38.53 -40.73
CA ALA A 436 -39.42 37.62 -41.82
C ALA A 436 -40.90 37.63 -42.21
N PHE A 437 -41.75 38.47 -41.59
CA PHE A 437 -43.20 38.46 -41.76
C PHE A 437 -43.69 38.59 -43.21
N CYS A 438 -42.98 39.37 -44.04
CA CYS A 438 -43.31 39.56 -45.46
C CYS A 438 -42.65 38.52 -46.39
N LYS A 439 -41.85 37.58 -45.87
CA LYS A 439 -41.22 36.52 -46.67
C LYS A 439 -42.21 35.37 -46.89
N GLU A 440 -42.06 34.69 -48.02
CA GLU A 440 -42.83 33.49 -48.32
C GLU A 440 -42.44 32.32 -47.39
N PRO A 441 -43.37 31.41 -47.05
CA PRO A 441 -43.08 30.24 -46.20
C PRO A 441 -41.92 29.37 -46.74
N LYS A 442 -41.84 29.21 -48.07
CA LYS A 442 -40.77 28.45 -48.74
C LYS A 442 -39.38 29.08 -48.60
N LYS A 443 -39.29 30.35 -48.20
CA LYS A 443 -38.04 31.11 -47.99
C LYS A 443 -37.80 31.44 -46.51
N GLY A 444 -38.44 30.71 -45.60
CA GLY A 444 -38.28 30.89 -44.15
C GLY A 444 -39.15 32.00 -43.55
N GLY A 445 -40.21 32.43 -44.24
CA GLY A 445 -41.25 33.30 -43.67
C GLY A 445 -42.29 32.52 -42.85
N PRO A 446 -43.06 33.19 -41.97
CA PRO A 446 -44.12 32.56 -41.19
C PRO A 446 -45.29 32.13 -42.08
N THR A 447 -45.95 31.02 -41.72
CA THR A 447 -47.22 30.56 -42.30
C THR A 447 -48.36 31.52 -41.95
N ASP A 448 -49.50 31.41 -42.65
CA ASP A 448 -50.62 32.35 -42.42
C ASP A 448 -51.22 32.22 -41.00
N ALA A 449 -51.25 31.03 -40.42
CA ALA A 449 -51.63 30.81 -39.02
C ALA A 449 -50.62 31.47 -38.04
N GLU A 450 -49.33 31.37 -38.31
CA GLU A 450 -48.28 32.03 -37.50
C GLU A 450 -48.34 33.56 -37.61
N LYS A 451 -48.63 34.11 -38.80
CA LYS A 451 -48.79 35.55 -38.98
C LYS A 451 -49.95 36.11 -38.15
N GLN A 452 -51.08 35.40 -38.09
CA GLN A 452 -52.23 35.78 -37.27
C GLN A 452 -51.88 35.74 -35.77
N ALA A 453 -51.12 34.73 -35.34
CA ALA A 453 -50.66 34.60 -33.97
C ALA A 453 -49.60 35.68 -33.58
N ILE A 454 -48.71 36.08 -34.51
CA ILE A 454 -47.77 37.20 -34.30
C ILE A 454 -48.54 38.51 -34.06
N VAL A 455 -49.56 38.79 -34.85
CA VAL A 455 -50.39 40.00 -34.70
C VAL A 455 -51.10 40.00 -33.33
N ARG A 456 -51.60 38.86 -32.86
CA ARG A 456 -52.21 38.71 -31.52
C ARG A 456 -51.18 38.94 -30.40
N ALA A 457 -49.98 38.36 -30.52
CA ALA A 457 -48.91 38.50 -29.53
C ALA A 457 -48.41 39.96 -29.40
N LEU A 458 -48.27 40.68 -30.53
CA LEU A 458 -47.85 42.10 -30.56
C LEU A 458 -48.86 43.06 -29.94
N ARG A 459 -50.13 42.63 -29.77
CA ARG A 459 -51.18 43.43 -29.13
C ARG A 459 -51.34 43.15 -27.64
N GLY A 460 -50.96 41.97 -27.18
CA GLY A 460 -51.06 41.56 -25.78
C GLY A 460 -49.68 41.45 -25.14
N PRO A 461 -49.16 40.22 -24.97
CA PRO A 461 -47.98 39.95 -24.13
C PRO A 461 -46.68 40.60 -24.62
N ARG A 462 -46.57 41.00 -25.89
CA ARG A 462 -45.39 41.65 -26.47
C ARG A 462 -45.64 43.07 -26.97
N LEU A 463 -46.58 43.78 -26.35
CA LEU A 463 -46.93 45.17 -26.70
C LEU A 463 -45.73 46.11 -26.64
N ASP A 464 -44.87 46.00 -25.62
CA ASP A 464 -43.69 46.85 -25.46
C ASP A 464 -42.68 46.68 -26.61
N TYR A 465 -42.53 45.45 -27.11
CA TYR A 465 -41.73 45.19 -28.30
C TYR A 465 -42.34 45.88 -29.53
N TRP A 466 -43.67 45.83 -29.71
CA TRP A 466 -44.33 46.54 -30.81
C TRP A 466 -44.13 48.07 -30.73
N GLN A 467 -44.24 48.64 -29.53
CA GLN A 467 -44.02 50.08 -29.30
C GLN A 467 -42.59 50.50 -29.65
N THR A 468 -41.59 49.66 -29.37
CA THR A 468 -40.19 49.91 -29.76
C THR A 468 -39.89 49.57 -31.22
N PHE A 469 -40.61 48.63 -31.83
CA PHE A 469 -40.46 48.26 -33.23
C PHE A 469 -40.98 49.37 -34.15
N LYS A 470 -42.15 49.97 -33.85
CA LYS A 470 -42.74 51.04 -34.68
C LYS A 470 -41.90 52.32 -34.71
N THR A 471 -41.15 52.61 -33.65
CA THR A 471 -40.23 53.77 -33.64
C THR A 471 -38.99 53.51 -34.50
N LYS A 472 -38.58 52.24 -34.66
CA LYS A 472 -37.47 51.82 -35.54
C LYS A 472 -37.91 51.60 -36.99
N ALA A 473 -39.17 51.22 -37.23
CA ALA A 473 -39.73 50.91 -38.55
C ALA A 473 -40.15 52.17 -39.34
N THR A 474 -39.27 53.16 -39.47
CA THR A 474 -39.57 54.43 -40.15
C THR A 474 -39.22 54.44 -41.65
N LYS A 475 -38.26 53.62 -42.10
CA LYS A 475 -37.83 53.49 -43.52
C LYS A 475 -37.32 52.07 -43.83
N GLY A 476 -37.42 51.64 -45.09
CA GLY A 476 -36.90 50.36 -45.61
C GLY A 476 -37.79 49.15 -45.32
N ASP A 477 -37.22 47.93 -45.40
CA ASP A 477 -37.94 46.66 -45.28
C ASP A 477 -38.77 46.52 -43.98
N LEU A 478 -38.33 47.16 -42.89
CA LEU A 478 -39.04 47.17 -41.60
C LEU A 478 -40.35 47.97 -41.65
N ALA A 479 -40.42 49.02 -42.46
CA ALA A 479 -41.65 49.80 -42.66
C ALA A 479 -42.69 48.99 -43.45
N THR A 480 -42.24 48.19 -44.43
CA THR A 480 -43.09 47.26 -45.17
C THR A 480 -43.66 46.18 -44.25
N VAL A 481 -42.85 45.68 -43.31
CA VAL A 481 -43.29 44.73 -42.27
C VAL A 481 -44.32 45.36 -41.32
N ASP A 482 -44.10 46.59 -40.82
CA ASP A 482 -45.08 47.31 -39.97
C ASP A 482 -46.43 47.49 -40.70
N GLN A 483 -46.41 47.90 -41.97
CA GLN A 483 -47.61 48.06 -42.77
C GLN A 483 -48.33 46.72 -42.98
N ALA A 484 -47.61 45.65 -43.28
CA ALA A 484 -48.19 44.32 -43.46
C ALA A 484 -48.85 43.80 -42.16
N ILE A 485 -48.22 44.01 -41.01
CA ILE A 485 -48.78 43.66 -39.68
C ILE A 485 -50.07 44.45 -39.41
N ARG A 486 -50.09 45.75 -39.70
CA ARG A 486 -51.29 46.60 -39.53
C ARG A 486 -52.42 46.20 -40.48
N GLN A 487 -52.11 45.84 -41.72
CA GLN A 487 -53.10 45.35 -42.69
C GLN A 487 -53.68 44.01 -42.26
N LEU A 488 -52.84 43.08 -41.77
CA LEU A 488 -53.32 41.80 -41.25
C LEU A 488 -54.19 42.00 -39.99
N SER A 489 -53.85 42.93 -39.09
CA SER A 489 -54.70 43.27 -37.94
C SER A 489 -56.07 43.83 -38.34
N LYS A 490 -56.15 44.58 -39.44
CA LYS A 490 -57.43 45.09 -39.97
C LYS A 490 -58.27 43.99 -40.59
N THR A 491 -57.67 43.11 -41.38
CA THR A 491 -58.37 41.99 -42.04
C THR A 491 -58.88 40.94 -41.05
N LEU A 492 -58.23 40.80 -39.89
CA LEU A 492 -58.69 39.94 -38.80
C LEU A 492 -59.79 40.58 -37.92
N ASN A 493 -60.29 41.78 -38.25
CA ASN A 493 -61.28 42.54 -37.46
C ASN A 493 -60.89 42.82 -36.00
N LEU A 494 -59.58 42.78 -35.68
CA LEU A 494 -59.10 43.03 -34.33
C LEU A 494 -59.04 44.54 -34.00
N GLY A 495 -59.22 45.43 -34.98
CA GLY A 495 -59.12 46.90 -34.81
C GLY A 495 -57.71 47.46 -35.09
N LYS A 496 -57.50 48.76 -34.86
CA LYS A 496 -56.22 49.44 -35.12
C LYS A 496 -55.14 48.97 -34.13
N MET A 497 -53.95 48.65 -34.63
CA MET A 497 -52.80 48.31 -33.78
C MET A 497 -52.47 49.48 -32.83
N PRO A 498 -52.22 49.20 -31.53
CA PRO A 498 -51.90 50.19 -30.49
C PRO A 498 -50.54 50.90 -30.65
#